data_AF-A0A968X1U0-F1
#
_entry.id   AF-A0A968X1U0-F1
#
_cell.length_a   1.000
_cell.length_b   1.000
_cell.length_c   1.000
_cell.angle_alpha   90.00
_cell.angle_beta   90.00
_cell.angle_gamma   90.00
#
_symmetry.space_group_name_H-M   'P 1'
#
loop_
_entity.id
_entity.type
_entity.pdbx_description
1 polymer ?
#
loop_
_entity_poly.entity_id
_entity_poly.type
_entity_poly.pdbx_seq_one_letter_code
_entity_poly.pdbx_strand_id
1 'polypeptide(L)'
;MQAVQDFLHTLRKDLRGEAHADPITRSLYATDASNYQIDPLAVVKPKDKDDVVATVKHAAAFGLPVLPRGGGTSLAGSTVGRAVILDMSKYMRQVISVDAEAKRARVQPGVPLQVLNNQLRRARLKFGPDPASAVVCTLGGMIGNNSTGSHSILYRMTADNLHATDVVLSDGTFARFEPTPRNEIGNKIIQATSPLEAMIWQSVPVMIERARPALDARRPDTWRRCGGYNLDRLLIDRSAAMKTSQSVRSM
;
A
#
# COMPACT_ATOMS: atom_id res chain seq x y z
N MET A 1 -11.84 25.33 6.98
CA MET A 1 -10.59 25.85 6.38
C MET A 1 -9.54 26.15 7.44
N GLN A 2 -9.88 26.77 8.58
CA GLN A 2 -8.95 27.03 9.69
C GLN A 2 -8.20 25.77 10.16
N ALA A 3 -8.92 24.68 10.47
CA ALA A 3 -8.31 23.42 10.90
C ALA A 3 -7.26 22.85 9.92
N VAL A 4 -7.43 23.06 8.61
CA VAL A 4 -6.45 22.61 7.60
C VAL A 4 -5.20 23.50 7.63
N GLN A 5 -5.36 24.81 7.84
CA GLN A 5 -4.21 25.72 7.97
C GLN A 5 -3.43 25.45 9.26
N ASP A 6 -4.12 25.20 10.37
CA ASP A 6 -3.50 24.86 11.65
C ASP A 6 -2.76 23.51 11.57
N PHE A 7 -3.39 22.51 10.94
CA PHE A 7 -2.74 21.24 10.60
C PHE A 7 -1.46 21.45 9.80
N LEU A 8 -1.49 22.23 8.72
CA LEU A 8 -0.31 22.49 7.90
C LEU A 8 0.77 23.27 8.66
N HIS A 9 0.38 24.22 9.48
CA HIS A 9 1.30 25.01 10.29
C HIS A 9 2.05 24.13 11.30
N THR A 10 1.35 23.22 11.98
CA THR A 10 1.97 22.30 12.93
C THR A 10 2.81 21.25 12.22
N LEU A 11 2.27 20.60 11.17
CA LEU A 11 2.97 19.56 10.42
C LEU A 11 4.30 20.06 9.82
N ARG A 12 4.36 21.29 9.30
CA ARG A 12 5.59 21.85 8.69
C ARG A 12 6.79 21.92 9.62
N LYS A 13 6.57 21.89 10.95
CA LYS A 13 7.67 21.88 11.93
C LYS A 13 8.36 20.51 11.99
N ASP A 14 7.61 19.45 11.69
CA ASP A 14 8.04 18.05 11.78
C ASP A 14 8.16 17.39 10.39
N LEU A 15 8.00 18.15 9.31
CA LEU A 15 7.97 17.66 7.93
C LEU A 15 9.18 18.17 7.14
N ARG A 16 9.95 17.26 6.54
CA ARG A 16 11.06 17.58 5.64
C ARG A 16 10.63 17.70 4.18
N GLY A 17 9.53 17.03 3.84
CA GLY A 17 8.84 17.09 2.56
C GLY A 17 8.07 18.38 2.34
N GLU A 18 7.00 18.31 1.56
CA GLU A 18 6.18 19.47 1.21
C GLU A 18 4.75 19.30 1.68
N ALA A 19 4.09 20.39 2.06
CA ALA A 19 2.67 20.40 2.41
C ALA A 19 1.98 21.65 1.88
N HIS A 20 0.95 21.44 1.06
CA HIS A 20 0.27 22.46 0.25
C HIS A 20 -1.25 22.39 0.43
N ALA A 21 -1.92 23.54 0.42
CA ALA A 21 -3.38 23.63 0.33
C ALA A 21 -3.83 24.76 -0.62
N ASP A 22 -2.93 25.25 -1.46
CA ASP A 22 -3.29 26.24 -2.47
C ASP A 22 -4.22 25.60 -3.53
N PRO A 23 -5.07 26.40 -4.19
CA PRO A 23 -6.05 25.88 -5.16
C PRO A 23 -5.42 25.13 -6.33
N ILE A 24 -4.25 25.57 -6.81
CA ILE A 24 -3.58 24.95 -7.97
C ILE A 24 -3.13 23.54 -7.61
N THR A 25 -2.38 23.40 -6.51
CA THR A 25 -1.94 22.08 -6.05
C THR A 25 -3.13 21.18 -5.76
N ARG A 26 -4.19 21.67 -5.09
CA ARG A 26 -5.36 20.84 -4.80
C ARG A 26 -6.07 20.36 -6.08
N SER A 27 -6.19 21.22 -7.09
CA SER A 27 -6.79 20.86 -8.38
C SER A 27 -6.03 19.74 -9.10
N LEU A 28 -4.69 19.74 -9.05
CA LEU A 28 -3.85 18.68 -9.64
C LEU A 28 -4.09 17.28 -9.03
N TYR A 29 -4.65 17.21 -7.82
CA TYR A 29 -4.95 15.96 -7.11
C TYR A 29 -6.45 15.71 -6.96
N ALA A 30 -7.30 16.56 -7.55
CA ALA A 30 -8.75 16.42 -7.47
C ALA A 30 -9.29 15.32 -8.39
N THR A 31 -8.53 14.91 -9.40
CA THR A 31 -8.89 13.86 -10.35
C THR A 31 -7.89 12.70 -10.31
N ASP A 32 -8.31 11.57 -10.87
CA ASP A 32 -7.45 10.46 -11.27
C ASP A 32 -7.87 9.98 -12.67
N ALA A 33 -7.51 8.77 -13.07
CA ALA A 33 -7.87 8.25 -14.39
C ALA A 33 -9.34 7.79 -14.49
N SER A 34 -10.14 7.98 -13.44
CA SER A 34 -11.59 7.74 -13.44
C SER A 34 -12.39 8.98 -13.87
N ASN A 35 -13.71 8.88 -13.81
CA ASN A 35 -14.65 9.98 -14.03
C ASN A 35 -14.93 10.81 -12.76
N TYR A 36 -14.29 10.50 -11.62
CA TYR A 36 -14.53 11.22 -10.37
C TYR A 36 -13.63 12.45 -10.22
N GLN A 37 -14.20 13.52 -9.67
CA GLN A 37 -13.48 14.71 -9.25
C GLN A 37 -13.89 15.07 -7.82
N ILE A 38 -12.94 15.06 -6.89
CA ILE A 38 -13.16 15.43 -5.48
C ILE A 38 -12.00 16.28 -5.01
N ASP A 39 -12.29 17.52 -4.62
CA ASP A 39 -11.28 18.44 -4.10
C ASP A 39 -10.67 17.92 -2.78
N PRO A 40 -9.34 17.73 -2.72
CA PRO A 40 -8.67 17.36 -1.50
C PRO A 40 -8.64 18.52 -0.50
N LEU A 41 -8.40 18.21 0.77
CA LEU A 41 -8.21 19.21 1.83
C LEU A 41 -6.83 19.86 1.73
N ALA A 42 -5.81 19.03 1.55
CA ALA A 42 -4.40 19.40 1.41
C ALA A 42 -3.65 18.28 0.69
N VAL A 43 -2.43 18.56 0.26
CA VAL A 43 -1.51 17.58 -0.35
C VAL A 43 -0.18 17.63 0.38
N VAL A 44 0.27 16.47 0.84
CA VAL A 44 1.57 16.27 1.49
C VAL A 44 2.43 15.33 0.63
N LYS A 45 3.69 15.69 0.42
CA LYS A 45 4.67 14.92 -0.36
C LYS A 45 5.82 14.53 0.58
N PRO A 46 5.75 13.37 1.26
CA PRO A 46 6.73 12.98 2.27
C PRO A 46 8.05 12.61 1.61
N LYS A 47 9.18 12.98 2.22
CA LYS A 47 10.51 12.56 1.82
C LYS A 47 10.87 11.17 2.31
N ASP A 48 10.33 10.76 3.45
CA ASP A 48 10.59 9.46 4.06
C ASP A 48 9.49 9.01 5.03
N LYS A 49 9.77 7.92 5.75
CA LYS A 49 8.91 7.36 6.79
C LYS A 49 8.61 8.37 7.91
N ASP A 50 9.61 9.15 8.31
CA ASP A 50 9.54 10.33 9.19
C ASP A 50 8.29 11.17 8.93
N ASP A 51 8.26 11.68 7.71
CA ASP A 51 7.21 12.57 7.21
C ASP A 51 5.84 11.89 7.12
N VAL A 52 5.79 10.59 6.79
CA VAL A 52 4.53 9.82 6.75
C VAL A 52 3.93 9.71 8.16
N VAL A 53 4.75 9.34 9.15
CA VAL A 53 4.34 9.23 10.55
C VAL A 53 3.84 10.58 11.06
N ALA A 54 4.60 11.66 10.84
CA ALA A 54 4.19 13.00 11.22
C ALA A 54 2.84 13.38 10.58
N THR A 55 2.68 13.13 9.28
CA THR A 55 1.42 13.44 8.59
C THR A 55 0.23 12.72 9.18
N VAL A 56 0.34 11.41 9.44
CA VAL A 56 -0.76 10.60 10.00
C VAL A 56 -1.10 11.07 11.42
N LYS A 57 -0.09 11.30 12.27
CA LYS A 57 -0.31 11.75 13.66
C LYS A 57 -0.98 13.11 13.73
N HIS A 58 -0.48 14.09 12.96
CA HIS A 58 -1.08 15.42 12.93
C HIS A 58 -2.48 15.36 12.33
N ALA A 59 -2.71 14.62 11.24
CA ALA A 59 -4.03 14.50 10.65
C ALA A 59 -5.03 13.89 11.65
N ALA A 60 -4.64 12.85 12.40
CA ALA A 60 -5.46 12.25 13.46
C ALA A 60 -5.79 13.27 14.57
N ALA A 61 -4.81 14.05 15.04
CA ALA A 61 -5.01 15.08 16.07
C ALA A 61 -6.02 16.17 15.64
N PHE A 62 -6.08 16.48 14.34
CA PHE A 62 -7.03 17.44 13.76
C PHE A 62 -8.31 16.80 13.20
N GLY A 63 -8.49 15.48 13.34
CA GLY A 63 -9.66 14.76 12.81
C GLY A 63 -9.76 14.80 11.28
N LEU A 64 -8.63 14.91 10.58
CA LEU A 64 -8.57 14.98 9.12
C LEU A 64 -8.32 13.59 8.53
N PRO A 65 -9.14 13.13 7.56
CA PRO A 65 -8.86 11.89 6.84
C PRO A 65 -7.55 11.99 6.05
N VAL A 66 -6.82 10.88 5.97
CA VAL A 66 -5.61 10.76 5.13
C VAL A 66 -5.89 9.77 4.01
N LEU A 67 -5.49 10.12 2.78
CA LEU A 67 -5.60 9.25 1.62
C LEU A 67 -4.21 9.12 0.97
N PRO A 68 -3.54 7.95 1.08
CA PRO A 68 -2.28 7.73 0.40
C PRO A 68 -2.49 7.60 -1.11
N ARG A 69 -1.63 8.28 -1.88
CA ARG A 69 -1.69 8.31 -3.34
C ARG A 69 -0.33 8.01 -3.96
N GLY A 70 -0.37 7.19 -5.00
CA GLY A 70 0.75 6.93 -5.90
C GLY A 70 0.61 7.73 -7.20
N GLY A 71 0.73 7.05 -8.34
CA GLY A 71 0.64 7.68 -9.66
C GLY A 71 -0.74 8.22 -10.08
N GLY A 72 -1.79 8.08 -9.27
CA GLY A 72 -3.13 8.60 -9.60
C GLY A 72 -3.79 7.94 -10.82
N THR A 73 -3.48 6.67 -11.09
CA THR A 73 -3.93 5.95 -12.30
C THR A 73 -5.14 5.04 -12.06
N SER A 74 -5.88 5.24 -10.96
CA SER A 74 -7.06 4.42 -10.68
C SER A 74 -8.17 4.78 -11.66
N LEU A 75 -8.92 3.77 -12.11
CA LEU A 75 -10.11 3.93 -12.94
C LEU A 75 -11.41 3.93 -12.13
N ALA A 76 -11.31 3.77 -10.80
CA ALA A 76 -12.45 3.61 -9.89
C ALA A 76 -12.53 4.69 -8.80
N GLY A 77 -11.79 5.80 -8.93
CA GLY A 77 -11.80 6.90 -7.96
C GLY A 77 -11.07 6.62 -6.65
N SER A 78 -10.31 5.52 -6.56
CA SER A 78 -9.64 5.11 -5.32
C SER A 78 -8.46 5.99 -4.93
N THR A 79 -8.13 7.01 -5.75
CA THR A 79 -7.02 7.94 -5.48
C THR A 79 -7.48 9.40 -5.32
N VAL A 80 -8.80 9.63 -5.27
CA VAL A 80 -9.41 10.95 -5.03
C VAL A 80 -10.28 10.92 -3.77
N GLY A 81 -10.39 12.04 -3.08
CA GLY A 81 -11.20 12.12 -1.88
C GLY A 81 -11.00 13.42 -1.11
N ARG A 82 -12.01 13.80 -0.32
CA ARG A 82 -11.95 14.98 0.56
C ARG A 82 -11.11 14.66 1.81
N ALA A 83 -9.80 14.56 1.60
CA ALA A 83 -8.81 14.12 2.58
C ALA A 83 -7.50 14.92 2.41
N VAL A 84 -6.58 14.75 3.36
CA VAL A 84 -5.16 15.08 3.15
C VAL A 84 -4.59 13.99 2.24
N ILE A 85 -4.26 14.36 1.00
CA ILE A 85 -3.61 13.46 0.04
C ILE A 85 -2.15 13.31 0.44
N LEU A 86 -1.69 12.09 0.66
CA LEU A 86 -0.29 11.77 0.93
C LEU A 86 0.35 11.17 -0.32
N ASP A 87 1.02 11.99 -1.12
CA ASP A 87 1.60 11.61 -2.40
C ASP A 87 3.01 11.02 -2.25
N MET A 88 3.09 9.71 -2.37
CA MET A 88 4.32 8.93 -2.22
C MET A 88 5.24 9.01 -3.44
N SER A 89 4.76 9.49 -4.59
CA SER A 89 5.42 9.34 -5.89
C SER A 89 6.59 10.30 -6.12
N LYS A 90 6.64 11.44 -5.43
CA LYS A 90 7.66 12.48 -5.66
C LYS A 90 9.03 12.16 -5.05
N TYR A 91 9.09 11.67 -3.82
CA TYR A 91 10.36 11.49 -3.09
C TYR A 91 10.64 10.05 -2.68
N MET A 92 9.63 9.32 -2.21
CA MET A 92 9.77 7.94 -1.76
C MET A 92 9.76 6.94 -2.93
N ARG A 93 10.71 7.11 -3.87
CA ARG A 93 10.79 6.39 -5.15
C ARG A 93 12.13 5.66 -5.38
N GLN A 94 12.77 5.20 -4.31
CA GLN A 94 14.01 4.42 -4.39
C GLN A 94 13.75 2.91 -4.45
N VAL A 95 14.49 2.21 -5.32
CA VAL A 95 14.71 0.77 -5.22
C VAL A 95 15.84 0.57 -4.21
N ILE A 96 15.52 -0.01 -3.05
CA ILE A 96 16.43 -0.13 -1.92
C ILE A 96 17.43 -1.27 -2.14
N SER A 97 16.95 -2.41 -2.62
CA SER A 97 17.81 -3.55 -2.95
C SER A 97 17.15 -4.48 -3.97
N VAL A 98 17.99 -5.19 -4.72
CA VAL A 98 17.60 -6.28 -5.62
C VAL A 98 18.49 -7.47 -5.30
N ASP A 99 17.86 -8.59 -4.94
CA ASP A 99 18.49 -9.89 -4.78
C ASP A 99 18.05 -10.77 -5.95
N ALA A 100 18.96 -10.96 -6.91
CA ALA A 100 18.67 -11.71 -8.12
C ALA A 100 18.58 -13.22 -7.87
N GLU A 101 19.33 -13.75 -6.90
CA GLU A 101 19.35 -15.17 -6.56
C GLU A 101 18.05 -15.56 -5.85
N ALA A 102 17.68 -14.79 -4.81
CA ALA A 102 16.42 -14.99 -4.10
C ALA A 102 15.21 -14.48 -4.89
N LYS A 103 15.44 -13.79 -6.02
CA LYS A 103 14.40 -13.18 -6.87
C LYS A 103 13.49 -12.25 -6.07
N ARG A 104 14.09 -11.34 -5.31
CA ARG A 104 13.39 -10.40 -4.43
C ARG A 104 13.90 -8.99 -4.65
N ALA A 105 13.02 -8.01 -4.44
CA ALA A 105 13.39 -6.60 -4.43
C ALA A 105 12.72 -5.91 -3.24
N ARG A 106 13.44 -4.98 -2.61
CA ARG A 106 12.88 -4.05 -1.63
C ARG A 106 12.79 -2.67 -2.26
N VAL A 107 11.63 -2.05 -2.21
CA VAL A 107 11.35 -0.77 -2.88
C VAL A 107 10.55 0.16 -1.96
N GLN A 108 10.70 1.46 -2.18
CA GLN A 108 9.80 2.45 -1.61
C GLN A 108 8.47 2.51 -2.38
N PRO A 109 7.36 2.93 -1.73
CA PRO A 109 6.01 2.82 -2.30
C PRO A 109 5.79 3.68 -3.56
N GLY A 110 6.54 4.77 -3.73
CA GLY A 110 6.46 5.67 -4.87
C GLY A 110 7.21 5.24 -6.12
N VAL A 111 7.93 4.11 -6.10
CA VAL A 111 8.65 3.60 -7.29
C VAL A 111 7.64 3.24 -8.39
N PRO A 112 7.75 3.79 -9.62
CA PRO A 112 6.96 3.31 -10.76
C PRO A 112 7.37 1.88 -11.16
N LEU A 113 6.40 1.06 -11.59
CA LEU A 113 6.66 -0.33 -11.99
C LEU A 113 7.76 -0.45 -13.05
N GLN A 114 7.72 0.41 -14.07
CA GLN A 114 8.72 0.39 -15.14
C GLN A 114 10.13 0.69 -14.62
N VAL A 115 10.28 1.54 -13.59
CA VAL A 115 11.59 1.85 -13.01
C VAL A 115 12.20 0.61 -12.37
N LEU A 116 11.41 -0.16 -11.60
CA LEU A 116 11.85 -1.43 -11.04
C LEU A 116 12.24 -2.43 -12.14
N ASN A 117 11.36 -2.62 -13.12
CA ASN A 117 11.60 -3.60 -14.20
C ASN A 117 12.81 -3.25 -15.08
N ASN A 118 13.10 -1.97 -15.30
CA ASN A 118 14.32 -1.54 -15.99
C ASN A 118 15.60 -1.97 -15.25
N GLN A 119 15.59 -1.94 -13.91
CA GLN A 119 16.73 -2.40 -13.10
C GLN A 119 16.84 -3.93 -13.12
N LEU A 120 15.73 -4.64 -12.94
CA LEU A 120 15.68 -6.11 -12.93
C LEU A 120 16.11 -6.73 -14.27
N ARG A 121 15.91 -6.03 -15.40
CA ARG A 121 16.31 -6.50 -16.73
C ARG A 121 17.80 -6.87 -16.82
N ARG A 122 18.69 -6.21 -16.05
CA ARG A 122 20.13 -6.54 -16.01
C ARG A 122 20.39 -7.96 -15.55
N ALA A 123 19.51 -8.48 -14.69
CA ALA A 123 19.55 -9.86 -14.19
C ALA A 123 18.63 -10.80 -14.99
N ARG A 124 18.10 -10.37 -16.15
CA ARG A 124 17.07 -11.10 -16.92
C ARG A 124 15.84 -11.43 -16.08
N LEU A 125 15.48 -10.50 -15.20
CA LEU A 125 14.38 -10.63 -14.26
C LEU A 125 13.31 -9.56 -14.49
N LYS A 126 12.07 -9.85 -14.11
CA LYS A 126 10.93 -8.92 -14.14
C LYS A 126 10.01 -9.14 -12.94
N PHE A 127 9.50 -8.06 -12.35
CA PHE A 127 8.35 -8.09 -11.46
C PHE A 127 7.06 -8.01 -12.30
N GLY A 128 6.17 -8.98 -12.11
CA GLY A 128 4.77 -8.88 -12.51
C GLY A 128 3.90 -8.66 -11.28
N PRO A 129 2.64 -8.20 -11.37
CA PRO A 129 1.78 -7.96 -12.54
C PRO A 129 2.22 -6.82 -13.47
N ASP A 130 1.60 -6.73 -14.65
CA ASP A 130 1.93 -5.76 -15.71
C ASP A 130 0.73 -4.90 -16.17
N PRO A 131 0.22 -4.01 -15.31
CA PRO A 131 -0.81 -3.03 -15.70
C PRO A 131 -0.35 -2.15 -16.87
N ALA A 132 -1.30 -1.73 -17.72
CA ALA A 132 -1.02 -0.85 -18.87
C ALA A 132 -0.40 0.49 -18.45
N SER A 133 -0.66 0.95 -17.22
CA SER A 133 -0.09 2.18 -16.66
C SER A 133 1.32 2.00 -16.06
N ALA A 134 2.06 0.94 -16.38
CA ALA A 134 3.37 0.60 -15.80
C ALA A 134 4.40 1.75 -15.71
N VAL A 135 4.34 2.70 -16.64
CA VAL A 135 5.23 3.87 -16.68
C VAL A 135 4.99 4.83 -15.52
N VAL A 136 3.76 4.88 -14.99
CA VAL A 136 3.31 5.84 -13.98
C VAL A 136 2.74 5.19 -12.72
N CYS A 137 2.17 3.99 -12.79
CA CYS A 137 1.65 3.31 -11.61
C CYS A 137 2.80 2.92 -10.69
N THR A 138 2.63 3.26 -9.42
CA THR A 138 3.64 3.02 -8.38
C THR A 138 3.41 1.69 -7.68
N LEU A 139 4.46 1.03 -7.19
CA LEU A 139 4.35 -0.25 -6.48
C LEU A 139 3.44 -0.16 -5.24
N GLY A 140 3.46 0.94 -4.49
CA GLY A 140 2.54 1.16 -3.36
C GLY A 140 1.07 1.22 -3.80
N GLY A 141 0.79 1.91 -4.91
CA GLY A 141 -0.54 1.91 -5.53
C GLY A 141 -0.95 0.52 -6.03
N MET A 142 -0.02 -0.25 -6.60
CA MET A 142 -0.29 -1.63 -7.03
C MET A 142 -0.64 -2.54 -5.86
N ILE A 143 -0.02 -2.33 -4.69
CA ILE A 143 -0.35 -3.05 -3.45
C ILE A 143 -1.73 -2.63 -2.96
N GLY A 144 -2.00 -1.33 -2.83
CA GLY A 144 -3.28 -0.81 -2.35
C GLY A 144 -4.48 -1.22 -3.21
N ASN A 145 -4.29 -1.35 -4.52
CA ASN A 145 -5.33 -1.77 -5.45
C ASN A 145 -5.30 -3.27 -5.81
N ASN A 146 -4.42 -4.06 -5.18
CA ASN A 146 -4.14 -5.47 -5.53
C ASN A 146 -4.08 -5.71 -7.05
N SER A 147 -3.30 -4.89 -7.74
CA SER A 147 -3.34 -4.77 -9.20
C SER A 147 -3.04 -6.08 -9.95
N THR A 148 -3.43 -6.08 -11.22
CA THR A 148 -3.22 -7.17 -12.18
C THR A 148 -2.77 -6.60 -13.52
N GLY A 149 -2.53 -7.44 -14.51
CA GLY A 149 -2.18 -7.03 -15.87
C GLY A 149 -2.60 -8.05 -16.92
N SER A 150 -2.27 -7.77 -18.18
CA SER A 150 -2.65 -8.60 -19.33
C SER A 150 -2.11 -10.03 -19.21
N HIS A 151 -0.95 -10.20 -18.58
CA HIS A 151 -0.34 -11.52 -18.35
C HIS A 151 -0.57 -12.03 -16.93
N SER A 152 -1.69 -11.66 -16.30
CA SER A 152 -2.00 -12.05 -14.92
C SER A 152 -2.16 -13.56 -14.71
N ILE A 153 -2.42 -14.34 -15.77
CA ILE A 153 -2.35 -15.82 -15.70
C ILE A 153 -0.93 -16.29 -15.32
N LEU A 154 0.10 -15.65 -15.89
CA LEU A 154 1.51 -15.95 -15.63
C LEU A 154 2.01 -15.30 -14.33
N TYR A 155 1.65 -14.04 -14.10
CA TYR A 155 2.22 -13.21 -13.03
C TYR A 155 1.35 -13.08 -11.76
N ARG A 156 0.12 -13.60 -11.78
CA ARG A 156 -0.86 -13.49 -10.68
C ARG A 156 -1.17 -12.02 -10.34
N MET A 157 -1.64 -11.75 -9.11
CA MET A 157 -1.96 -10.41 -8.60
C MET A 157 -0.81 -9.85 -7.76
N THR A 158 -0.81 -8.54 -7.46
CA THR A 158 0.25 -7.93 -6.64
C THR A 158 0.41 -8.64 -5.29
N ALA A 159 -0.70 -8.99 -4.62
CA ALA A 159 -0.66 -9.68 -3.32
C ALA A 159 -0.10 -11.11 -3.38
N ASP A 160 0.03 -11.72 -4.56
CA ASP A 160 0.71 -13.03 -4.73
C ASP A 160 2.23 -12.91 -4.80
N ASN A 161 2.73 -11.69 -5.03
CA ASN A 161 4.15 -11.38 -5.19
C ASN A 161 4.69 -10.53 -4.02
N LEU A 162 3.88 -10.29 -2.98
CA LEU A 162 4.26 -9.51 -1.81
C LEU A 162 4.78 -10.42 -0.69
N HIS A 163 6.02 -10.19 -0.24
CA HIS A 163 6.64 -10.97 0.83
C HIS A 163 6.48 -10.32 2.20
N ALA A 164 6.63 -9.00 2.29
CA ALA A 164 6.47 -8.24 3.52
C ALA A 164 6.24 -6.77 3.19
N THR A 165 5.60 -6.05 4.11
CA THR A 165 5.34 -4.61 3.98
C THR A 165 5.61 -3.90 5.28
N ASP A 166 6.38 -2.84 5.18
CA ASP A 166 6.57 -1.84 6.23
C ASP A 166 5.42 -0.81 6.11
N VAL A 167 4.62 -0.63 7.17
CA VAL A 167 3.42 0.22 7.14
C VAL A 167 3.41 1.21 8.30
N VAL A 168 2.75 2.36 8.07
CA VAL A 168 2.35 3.28 9.13
C VAL A 168 0.85 3.07 9.37
N LEU A 169 0.50 2.72 10.60
CA LEU A 169 -0.87 2.46 11.03
C LEU A 169 -1.63 3.77 11.28
N SER A 170 -2.95 3.69 11.51
CA SER A 170 -3.82 4.86 11.65
C SER A 170 -3.53 5.73 12.88
N ASP A 171 -2.84 5.19 13.89
CA ASP A 171 -2.34 5.93 15.05
C ASP A 171 -0.93 6.52 14.83
N GLY A 172 -0.39 6.36 13.62
CA GLY A 172 0.96 6.80 13.26
C GLY A 172 2.08 5.89 13.78
N THR A 173 1.76 4.74 14.38
CA THR A 173 2.76 3.75 14.76
C THR A 173 3.22 2.95 13.54
N PHE A 174 4.44 2.44 13.61
CA PHE A 174 5.04 1.65 12.54
C PHE A 174 4.84 0.16 12.82
N ALA A 175 4.52 -0.62 11.80
CA ALA A 175 4.47 -2.07 11.89
C ALA A 175 5.05 -2.70 10.62
N ARG A 176 5.54 -3.94 10.75
CA ARG A 176 5.96 -4.75 9.62
C ARG A 176 5.12 -6.02 9.57
N PHE A 177 4.41 -6.21 8.47
CA PHE A 177 3.62 -7.41 8.25
C PHE A 177 4.25 -8.31 7.19
N GLU A 178 4.25 -9.60 7.47
CA GLU A 178 4.71 -10.67 6.60
C GLU A 178 3.84 -11.92 6.84
N PRO A 179 3.81 -12.87 5.90
CA PRO A 179 3.12 -14.14 6.10
C PRO A 179 3.57 -14.79 7.40
N THR A 180 2.62 -14.99 8.32
CA THR A 180 2.88 -15.52 9.66
C THR A 180 1.98 -16.76 9.88
N PRO A 181 2.56 -17.92 10.23
CA PRO A 181 1.81 -19.11 10.61
C PRO A 181 0.88 -18.87 11.80
N ARG A 182 -0.25 -19.58 11.87
CA ARG A 182 -1.25 -19.37 12.94
C ARG A 182 -0.70 -19.63 14.34
N ASN A 183 0.18 -20.61 14.49
CA ASN A 183 0.84 -20.94 15.76
C ASN A 183 1.85 -19.87 16.22
N GLU A 184 2.28 -18.96 15.34
CA GLU A 184 3.20 -17.87 15.68
C GLU A 184 2.49 -16.55 16.05
N ILE A 185 1.17 -16.47 15.87
CA ILE A 185 0.39 -15.24 16.14
C ILE A 185 0.55 -14.80 17.60
N GLY A 186 0.56 -15.74 18.56
CA GLY A 186 0.79 -15.42 19.98
C GLY A 186 2.11 -14.69 20.21
N ASN A 187 3.18 -15.12 19.52
CA ASN A 187 4.49 -14.47 19.59
C ASN A 187 4.45 -13.08 18.95
N LYS A 188 3.77 -12.91 17.81
CA LYS A 188 3.61 -11.58 17.18
C LYS A 188 2.85 -10.60 18.07
N ILE A 189 1.86 -11.05 18.85
CA ILE A 189 1.15 -10.20 19.82
C ILE A 189 2.10 -9.71 20.91
N ILE A 190 2.94 -10.60 21.45
CA ILE A 190 3.92 -10.26 22.49
C ILE A 190 5.00 -9.33 21.96
N GLN A 191 5.43 -9.53 20.71
CA GLN A 191 6.47 -8.74 20.03
C GLN A 191 5.95 -7.43 19.42
N ALA A 192 4.64 -7.19 19.45
CA ALA A 192 4.03 -6.00 18.85
C ALA A 192 4.64 -4.73 19.44
N THR A 193 4.94 -3.78 18.57
CA THR A 193 5.61 -2.52 18.92
C THR A 193 4.62 -1.42 19.31
N SER A 194 3.32 -1.65 19.10
CA SER A 194 2.26 -0.76 19.53
C SER A 194 0.98 -1.51 19.94
N PRO A 195 0.10 -0.88 20.74
CA PRO A 195 -1.20 -1.44 21.08
C PRO A 195 -2.07 -1.73 19.85
N LEU A 196 -2.01 -0.89 18.80
CA LEU A 196 -2.78 -1.09 17.58
C LEU A 196 -2.25 -2.30 16.78
N GLU A 197 -0.93 -2.48 16.71
CA GLU A 197 -0.33 -3.68 16.11
C GLU A 197 -0.77 -4.95 16.85
N ALA A 198 -0.71 -4.95 18.18
CA ALA A 198 -1.18 -6.08 19.00
C ALA A 198 -2.66 -6.38 18.76
N MET A 199 -3.50 -5.34 18.70
CA MET A 199 -4.93 -5.46 18.44
C MET A 199 -5.20 -6.06 17.06
N ILE A 200 -4.44 -5.69 16.03
CA ILE A 200 -4.56 -6.29 14.68
C ILE A 200 -4.28 -7.79 14.75
N TRP A 201 -3.17 -8.20 15.38
CA TRP A 201 -2.81 -9.61 15.51
C TRP A 201 -3.83 -10.43 16.30
N GLN A 202 -4.45 -9.83 17.33
CA GLN A 202 -5.52 -10.46 18.11
C GLN A 202 -6.84 -10.55 17.34
N SER A 203 -7.23 -9.46 16.67
CA SER A 203 -8.61 -9.29 16.19
C SER A 203 -8.83 -9.90 14.81
N VAL A 204 -7.86 -9.81 13.91
CA VAL A 204 -8.02 -10.29 12.52
C VAL A 204 -8.35 -11.79 12.46
N PRO A 205 -7.66 -12.69 13.18
CA PRO A 205 -8.01 -14.11 13.18
C PRO A 205 -9.44 -14.38 13.67
N VAL A 206 -9.90 -13.66 14.70
CA VAL A 206 -11.25 -13.76 15.25
C VAL A 206 -12.29 -13.28 14.24
N MET A 207 -12.04 -12.15 13.58
CA MET A 207 -12.92 -11.62 12.52
C MET A 207 -13.06 -12.61 11.36
N ILE A 208 -11.95 -13.23 10.95
CA ILE A 208 -11.94 -14.23 9.88
C ILE A 208 -12.77 -15.45 10.28
N GLU A 209 -12.59 -15.97 11.49
CA GLU A 209 -13.33 -17.16 11.93
C GLU A 209 -14.84 -16.88 12.02
N ARG A 210 -15.21 -15.71 12.54
CA ARG A 210 -16.60 -15.25 12.56
C ARG A 210 -17.19 -15.09 11.16
N ALA A 211 -16.38 -14.68 10.19
CA ALA A 211 -16.81 -14.49 8.80
C ALA A 211 -16.81 -15.77 7.97
N ARG A 212 -16.23 -16.88 8.47
CA ARG A 212 -16.03 -18.12 7.72
C ARG A 212 -17.29 -18.64 7.03
N PRO A 213 -18.46 -18.77 7.70
CA PRO A 213 -19.66 -19.27 7.02
C PRO A 213 -20.09 -18.40 5.83
N ALA A 214 -19.93 -17.07 5.94
CA ALA A 214 -20.26 -16.15 4.85
C ALA A 214 -19.23 -16.23 3.71
N LEU A 215 -17.95 -16.42 4.03
CA LEU A 215 -16.89 -16.61 3.04
C LEU A 215 -17.12 -17.92 2.26
N ASP A 216 -17.42 -19.02 2.94
CA ASP A 216 -17.63 -20.31 2.28
C ASP A 216 -18.88 -20.29 1.38
N ALA A 217 -19.95 -19.61 1.81
CA ALA A 217 -21.21 -19.55 1.07
C ALA A 217 -21.23 -18.54 -0.10
N ARG A 218 -20.47 -17.44 -0.02
CA ARG A 218 -20.63 -16.28 -0.93
C ARG A 218 -19.37 -15.87 -1.66
N ARG A 219 -18.22 -16.48 -1.37
CA ARG A 219 -16.97 -16.11 -2.04
C ARG A 219 -17.05 -16.50 -3.53
N PRO A 220 -16.76 -15.57 -4.46
CA PRO A 220 -16.68 -15.91 -5.87
C PRO A 220 -15.57 -16.94 -6.13
N ASP A 221 -15.90 -17.99 -6.88
CA ASP A 221 -14.93 -19.02 -7.30
C ASP A 221 -14.12 -18.53 -8.52
N THR A 222 -13.29 -17.53 -8.27
CA THR A 222 -12.35 -17.00 -9.24
C THR A 222 -11.06 -16.63 -8.54
N TRP A 223 -9.93 -16.90 -9.21
CA TRP A 223 -8.62 -16.57 -8.67
C TRP A 223 -8.34 -15.06 -8.71
N ARG A 224 -8.99 -14.31 -9.62
CA ARG A 224 -8.78 -12.87 -9.81
C ARG A 224 -9.84 -12.08 -9.03
N ARG A 225 -9.50 -11.65 -7.81
CA ARG A 225 -10.41 -10.92 -6.92
C ARG A 225 -9.73 -9.68 -6.34
N CYS A 226 -10.25 -8.53 -6.73
CA CYS A 226 -9.77 -7.20 -6.29
C CYS A 226 -10.87 -6.39 -5.59
N GLY A 227 -12.06 -6.96 -5.38
CA GLY A 227 -13.18 -6.31 -4.71
C GLY A 227 -13.24 -6.65 -3.22
N GLY A 228 -13.48 -5.65 -2.38
CA GLY A 228 -13.61 -5.82 -0.93
C GLY A 228 -12.31 -6.27 -0.25
N TYR A 229 -12.43 -6.88 0.92
CA TYR A 229 -11.31 -7.44 1.67
C TYR A 229 -11.11 -8.91 1.31
N ASN A 230 -9.90 -9.27 0.87
CA ASN A 230 -9.52 -10.64 0.53
C ASN A 230 -9.25 -11.51 1.80
N LEU A 231 -10.20 -11.53 2.74
CA LEU A 231 -10.07 -12.22 4.04
C LEU A 231 -9.86 -13.73 3.89
N ASP A 232 -10.37 -14.32 2.82
CA ASP A 232 -10.22 -15.74 2.51
C ASP A 232 -8.75 -16.14 2.27
N ARG A 233 -7.89 -15.19 1.85
CA ARG A 233 -6.46 -15.43 1.68
C ARG A 233 -5.75 -15.68 3.02
N LEU A 234 -6.37 -15.32 4.14
CA LEU A 234 -5.89 -15.54 5.50
C LEU A 234 -6.46 -16.83 6.13
N LEU A 235 -7.35 -17.55 5.42
CA LEU A 235 -7.84 -18.88 5.82
C LEU A 235 -6.84 -20.00 5.49
N ILE A 236 -6.00 -19.79 4.47
CA ILE A 236 -5.06 -20.79 3.98
C ILE A 236 -3.78 -20.71 4.80
N ASP A 237 -3.36 -21.82 5.41
CA ASP A 237 -2.02 -21.92 6.00
C ASP A 237 -0.99 -21.98 4.86
N ARG A 238 -0.44 -20.82 4.51
CA ARG A 238 0.48 -20.67 3.36
C ARG A 238 1.91 -21.14 3.64
N SER A 239 2.19 -21.64 4.84
CA SER A 239 3.52 -22.15 5.23
C SER A 239 4.04 -23.25 4.27
N ALA A 240 3.16 -24.07 3.69
CA ALA A 240 3.51 -25.07 2.67
C ALA A 240 3.58 -24.50 1.23
N ALA A 241 2.77 -23.49 0.89
CA ALA A 241 2.65 -22.95 -0.47
C ALA A 241 3.73 -21.91 -0.83
N MET A 242 4.45 -21.36 0.16
CA MET A 242 5.44 -20.30 -0.05
C MET A 242 6.84 -20.77 -0.45
N LYS A 243 7.16 -22.07 -0.34
CA LYS A 243 8.46 -22.60 -0.82
C LYS A 243 8.67 -22.41 -2.33
N THR A 244 7.64 -22.01 -3.08
CA THR A 244 7.66 -21.79 -4.54
C THR A 244 7.22 -20.39 -5.00
N SER A 245 6.92 -19.46 -4.08
CA SER A 245 6.50 -18.09 -4.41
C SER A 245 7.72 -17.22 -4.77
N GLN A 246 7.95 -17.02 -6.07
CA GLN A 246 8.96 -16.11 -6.64
C GLN A 246 8.26 -14.84 -7.12
N SER A 247 8.51 -13.71 -6.44
CA SER A 247 7.91 -12.40 -6.76
C SER A 247 8.54 -11.76 -8.01
N VAL A 248 9.80 -12.07 -8.26
CA VAL A 248 10.51 -11.71 -9.47
C VAL A 248 10.75 -12.97 -10.29
N ARG A 249 10.53 -12.91 -11.60
CA ARG A 249 10.62 -14.08 -12.50
C ARG A 249 11.63 -13.84 -13.59
N SER A 250 12.20 -14.92 -14.12
CA SER A 250 13.01 -14.86 -15.34
C SER A 250 12.16 -14.34 -16.49
N MET A 251 12.76 -13.45 -17.29
CA MET A 251 12.21 -13.02 -18.58
C MET A 251 12.19 -14.16 -19.58
#